data_AF-A0A7C3ZL65-F1
#
_entry.id   AF-A0A7C3ZL65-F1
#
_cell.length_a   1.000
_cell.length_b   1.000
_cell.length_c   1.000
_cell.angle_alpha   90.00
_cell.angle_beta   90.00
_cell.angle_gamma   90.00
#
_symmetry.space_group_name_H-M   'P 1'
#
loop_
_entity.id
_entity.type
_entity.pdbx_description
1 polymer ?
#
loop_
_entity_poly.entity_id
_entity_poly.type
_entity_poly.pdbx_seq_one_letter_code
_entity_poly.pdbx_strand_id
1 'polypeptide(L)'
;QIFGKSLLPTIGELKPEQVMLALLKFTKKKNKKLPISNLQLPKIKHLPRFCPGCPYWSVMAAVKRAAPAQTIFGGDIGCYMLAGLPPHQIQDYLFCMGSSIGVAHGLAKSLEKNIKKPSPKPICFIGDSTFFHAGIPALINTIFNKSHPLIIILDNGTTAMTGHQPNPGNTVRSETDYQLSWTGPTDLIPDLDEKPIALEEIVKACGVKNVKVVNSFQPNEIEAAVKEFLPLKEVAVIICRGLCALLAKSLKK
;
A
#
# COMPACT_ATOMS: atom_id res chain seq x y z
N GLN A 1 3.01 35.13 -10.98
CA GLN A 1 1.67 34.78 -11.49
C GLN A 1 1.72 33.40 -12.12
N ILE A 2 0.76 32.52 -11.82
CA ILE A 2 0.64 31.21 -12.49
C ILE A 2 -0.18 31.43 -13.76
N PHE A 3 0.46 31.35 -14.93
CA PHE A 3 -0.18 31.48 -16.23
C PHE A 3 -0.68 30.11 -16.71
N GLY A 4 -1.83 30.07 -17.39
CA GLY A 4 -2.36 28.85 -18.01
C GLY A 4 -3.46 28.12 -17.23
N LYS A 5 -3.80 28.55 -16.01
CA LYS A 5 -4.90 27.97 -15.20
C LYS A 5 -6.27 28.03 -15.89
N SER A 6 -6.48 28.99 -16.80
CA SER A 6 -7.69 29.12 -17.62
C SER A 6 -7.71 28.25 -18.87
N LEU A 7 -6.60 27.55 -19.19
CA LEU A 7 -6.47 26.77 -20.42
C LEU A 7 -6.92 25.32 -20.26
N LEU A 8 -6.96 24.82 -19.03
CA LEU A 8 -7.35 23.45 -18.69
C LEU A 8 -8.52 23.45 -17.70
N PRO A 9 -9.40 22.45 -17.77
CA PRO A 9 -10.45 22.29 -16.78
C PRO A 9 -9.84 21.97 -15.41
N THR A 10 -10.47 22.47 -14.35
CA THR A 10 -10.07 22.20 -12.96
C THR A 10 -10.62 20.89 -12.42
N ILE A 11 -11.60 20.30 -13.13
CA ILE A 11 -12.30 19.07 -12.75
C ILE A 11 -12.39 18.14 -13.95
N GLY A 12 -12.41 16.83 -13.67
CA GLY A 12 -12.47 15.78 -14.69
C GLY A 12 -11.11 15.32 -15.20
N GLU A 13 -11.13 14.32 -16.08
CA GLU A 13 -9.92 13.75 -16.68
C GLU A 13 -9.33 14.71 -17.73
N LEU A 14 -8.02 14.95 -17.65
CA LEU A 14 -7.28 15.72 -18.64
C LEU A 14 -6.99 14.84 -19.86
N LYS A 15 -7.82 14.98 -20.89
CA LYS A 15 -7.64 14.25 -22.14
C LYS A 15 -6.47 14.83 -22.94
N PRO A 16 -5.73 14.00 -23.70
CA PRO A 16 -4.63 14.48 -24.54
C PRO A 16 -5.01 15.66 -25.45
N GLU A 17 -6.24 15.70 -25.96
CA GLU A 17 -6.75 16.78 -26.80
C GLU A 17 -6.86 18.10 -26.03
N GLN A 18 -7.31 18.05 -24.77
CA GLN A 18 -7.42 19.22 -23.90
C GLN A 18 -6.03 19.79 -23.58
N VAL A 19 -5.07 18.91 -23.27
CA VAL A 19 -3.67 19.29 -23.00
C VAL A 19 -3.03 19.89 -24.25
N MET A 20 -3.21 19.27 -25.41
CA MET A 20 -2.66 19.74 -26.67
C MET A 20 -3.26 21.11 -27.08
N LEU A 21 -4.57 21.29 -26.96
CA LEU A 21 -5.22 22.58 -27.20
C LEU A 21 -4.74 23.66 -26.24
N ALA A 22 -4.56 23.34 -24.96
CA ALA A 22 -4.01 24.24 -23.98
C ALA A 22 -2.57 24.66 -24.34
N LEU A 23 -1.72 23.71 -24.74
CA LEU A 23 -0.35 23.98 -25.17
C LEU A 23 -0.28 24.83 -26.44
N LEU A 24 -1.16 24.59 -27.42
CA LEU A 24 -1.22 25.41 -28.64
C LEU A 24 -1.64 26.85 -28.35
N LYS A 25 -2.66 27.04 -27.50
CA LYS A 25 -3.08 28.36 -27.02
C LYS A 25 -1.95 29.07 -26.25
N PHE A 26 -1.28 28.33 -25.36
CA PHE A 26 -0.19 28.87 -24.53
C PHE A 26 1.01 29.29 -25.38
N THR A 27 1.42 28.45 -26.35
CA THR A 27 2.58 28.69 -27.21
C THR A 27 2.28 29.56 -28.43
N LYS A 28 1.03 30.01 -28.61
CA LYS A 28 0.55 30.79 -29.76
C LYS A 28 0.83 30.14 -31.12
N LYS A 29 0.99 28.80 -31.15
CA LYS A 29 1.20 28.06 -32.39
C LYS A 29 -0.14 27.81 -33.08
N LYS A 30 -0.14 27.93 -34.42
CA LYS A 30 -1.34 27.65 -35.22
C LYS A 30 -1.77 26.20 -35.05
N ASN A 31 -3.09 26.00 -34.95
CA ASN A 31 -3.72 24.71 -34.84
C ASN A 31 -3.41 23.90 -36.11
N LYS A 32 -2.47 22.94 -36.06
CA LYS A 32 -2.47 21.86 -37.06
C LYS A 32 -3.73 21.05 -36.79
N LYS A 33 -4.48 20.66 -37.85
CA LYS A 33 -5.66 19.78 -37.73
C LYS A 33 -5.31 18.65 -36.76
N LEU A 34 -5.97 18.61 -35.61
CA LEU A 34 -5.70 17.61 -34.58
C LEU A 34 -6.20 16.27 -35.12
N PRO A 35 -5.33 15.29 -35.39
CA PRO A 35 -5.74 14.03 -35.98
C PRO A 35 -6.16 13.07 -34.86
N ILE A 36 -7.22 13.37 -34.10
CA ILE A 36 -7.70 12.46 -33.05
C ILE A 36 -9.22 12.48 -32.93
N SER A 37 -9.93 12.46 -34.06
CA SER A 37 -11.31 11.98 -34.07
C SER A 37 -11.27 10.47 -34.23
N ASN A 38 -11.67 9.74 -33.17
CA ASN A 38 -11.91 8.29 -33.17
C ASN A 38 -10.68 7.37 -33.05
N LEU A 39 -9.70 7.68 -32.20
CA LEU A 39 -8.74 6.66 -31.77
C LEU A 39 -9.46 5.62 -30.89
N GLN A 40 -10.04 4.59 -31.50
CA GLN A 40 -10.53 3.42 -30.79
C GLN A 40 -9.30 2.65 -30.31
N LEU A 41 -8.82 2.97 -29.11
CA LEU A 41 -7.85 2.14 -28.44
C LEU A 41 -8.47 0.74 -28.26
N PRO A 42 -7.76 -0.33 -28.63
CA PRO A 42 -8.26 -1.68 -28.36
C PRO A 42 -8.57 -1.76 -26.87
N LYS A 43 -9.78 -2.20 -26.52
CA LYS A 43 -10.15 -2.48 -25.13
C LYS A 43 -9.31 -3.67 -24.67
N ILE A 44 -8.15 -3.39 -24.12
CA ILE A 44 -7.29 -4.40 -23.50
C ILE A 44 -8.06 -4.95 -22.29
N LYS A 45 -8.54 -6.19 -22.38
CA LYS A 45 -9.21 -6.91 -21.28
C LYS A 45 -8.20 -7.41 -20.23
N HIS A 46 -7.27 -6.55 -19.79
CA HIS A 46 -6.40 -6.89 -18.67
C HIS A 46 -7.05 -6.40 -17.38
N LEU A 47 -7.52 -7.35 -16.58
CA LEU A 47 -7.88 -7.07 -15.21
C LEU A 47 -6.62 -6.65 -14.44
N PRO A 48 -6.68 -5.54 -13.69
CA PRO A 48 -5.60 -5.14 -12.80
C PRO A 48 -5.21 -6.31 -11.88
N ARG A 49 -3.92 -6.67 -11.86
CA ARG A 49 -3.37 -7.78 -11.07
C ARG A 49 -1.99 -7.44 -10.56
N PHE A 50 -1.54 -8.15 -9.54
CA PHE A 50 -0.15 -8.01 -9.08
C PHE A 50 0.85 -8.40 -10.18
N CYS A 51 2.02 -7.78 -10.15
CA CYS A 51 3.11 -8.07 -11.08
C CYS A 51 3.59 -9.52 -10.95
N PRO A 52 4.16 -10.12 -12.01
CA PRO A 52 4.87 -11.39 -11.90
C PRO A 52 5.98 -11.30 -10.83
N GLY A 53 6.02 -12.29 -9.92
CA GLY A 53 6.96 -12.31 -8.80
C GLY A 53 6.63 -11.37 -7.63
N CYS A 54 5.50 -10.65 -7.68
CA CYS A 54 5.11 -9.79 -6.56
C CYS A 54 4.87 -10.62 -5.28
N PRO A 55 5.43 -10.21 -4.13
CA PRO A 55 5.28 -10.95 -2.87
C PRO A 55 3.82 -11.02 -2.39
N TYR A 56 2.97 -10.07 -2.79
CA TYR A 56 1.59 -10.00 -2.34
C TYR A 56 0.72 -11.15 -2.85
N TRP A 57 1.12 -11.83 -3.93
CA TRP A 57 0.47 -13.09 -4.34
C TRP A 57 0.46 -14.12 -3.21
N SER A 58 1.62 -14.29 -2.55
CA SER A 58 1.81 -15.23 -1.43
C SER A 58 1.07 -14.74 -0.18
N VAL A 59 1.26 -13.47 0.18
CA VAL A 59 0.66 -12.88 1.38
C VAL A 59 -0.86 -12.98 1.37
N MET A 60 -1.52 -12.54 0.28
CA MET A 60 -2.97 -12.54 0.20
C MET A 60 -3.56 -13.95 0.23
N ALA A 61 -2.91 -14.91 -0.44
CA ALA A 61 -3.33 -16.31 -0.40
C ALA A 61 -3.19 -16.91 1.00
N ALA A 62 -2.04 -16.70 1.65
CA ALA A 62 -1.76 -17.20 3.00
C ALA A 62 -2.74 -16.62 4.04
N VAL A 63 -2.93 -15.30 4.03
CA VAL A 63 -3.87 -14.63 4.94
C VAL A 63 -5.31 -15.13 4.73
N LYS A 64 -5.75 -15.28 3.46
CA LYS A 64 -7.10 -15.81 3.16
C LYS A 64 -7.30 -17.24 3.66
N ARG A 65 -6.27 -18.10 3.56
CA ARG A 65 -6.34 -19.50 4.04
C ARG A 65 -6.35 -19.59 5.57
N ALA A 66 -5.62 -18.71 6.25
CA ALA A 66 -5.49 -18.74 7.70
C ALA A 66 -6.67 -18.09 8.44
N ALA A 67 -7.34 -17.12 7.81
CA ALA A 67 -8.44 -16.41 8.42
C ALA A 67 -9.76 -17.23 8.38
N PRO A 68 -10.58 -17.17 9.44
CA PRO A 68 -11.91 -17.78 9.45
C PRO A 68 -12.83 -17.24 8.35
N ALA A 69 -13.82 -18.03 7.95
CA ALA A 69 -14.92 -17.54 7.13
C ALA A 69 -15.61 -16.34 7.79
N GLN A 70 -16.09 -15.40 6.98
CA GLN A 70 -16.71 -14.13 7.45
C GLN A 70 -15.75 -13.13 8.12
N THR A 71 -14.43 -13.37 8.08
CA THR A 71 -13.46 -12.34 8.46
C THR A 71 -13.63 -11.15 7.53
N ILE A 72 -13.79 -9.96 8.13
CA ILE A 72 -13.84 -8.72 7.37
C ILE A 72 -12.41 -8.28 7.09
N PHE A 73 -12.08 -8.17 5.81
CA PHE A 73 -10.82 -7.66 5.34
C PHE A 73 -10.99 -6.26 4.78
N GLY A 74 -10.02 -5.40 5.02
CA GLY A 74 -9.97 -4.16 4.26
C GLY A 74 -8.63 -3.49 4.30
N GLY A 75 -8.62 -2.24 3.88
CA GLY A 75 -7.39 -1.50 3.70
C GLY A 75 -7.67 -0.16 3.06
N ASP A 76 -6.64 0.36 2.41
CA ASP A 76 -6.63 1.65 1.72
C ASP A 76 -5.91 1.54 0.37
N ILE A 77 -5.51 2.68 -0.20
CA ILE A 77 -4.86 2.75 -1.50
C ILE A 77 -3.42 2.23 -1.43
N GLY A 78 -3.12 1.25 -2.27
CA GLY A 78 -1.79 0.67 -2.45
C GLY A 78 -1.85 -0.57 -3.33
N CYS A 79 -0.70 -1.19 -3.67
CA CYS A 79 -0.67 -2.37 -4.55
C CYS A 79 -1.63 -3.48 -4.11
N TYR A 80 -1.77 -3.71 -2.80
CA TYR A 80 -2.69 -4.69 -2.22
C TYR A 80 -4.16 -4.44 -2.49
N MET A 81 -4.59 -3.24 -2.92
CA MET A 81 -5.99 -3.00 -3.32
C MET A 81 -6.45 -3.96 -4.43
N LEU A 82 -5.51 -4.41 -5.27
CA LEU A 82 -5.77 -5.36 -6.35
C LEU A 82 -6.21 -6.74 -5.81
N ALA A 83 -5.99 -7.02 -4.52
CA ALA A 83 -6.49 -8.22 -3.86
C ALA A 83 -8.02 -8.26 -3.74
N GLY A 84 -8.72 -7.13 -3.95
CA GLY A 84 -10.18 -7.11 -4.08
C GLY A 84 -10.69 -7.78 -5.37
N LEU A 85 -9.82 -7.99 -6.36
CA LEU A 85 -10.14 -8.63 -7.63
C LEU A 85 -9.77 -10.13 -7.63
N PRO A 86 -10.27 -10.92 -8.59
CA PRO A 86 -9.80 -12.29 -8.78
C PRO A 86 -8.28 -12.38 -8.96
N PRO A 87 -7.62 -13.43 -8.43
CA PRO A 87 -8.20 -14.58 -7.74
C PRO A 87 -8.40 -14.39 -6.23
N HIS A 88 -7.93 -13.28 -5.64
CA HIS A 88 -7.90 -13.14 -4.18
C HIS A 88 -9.25 -12.78 -3.58
N GLN A 89 -9.98 -11.80 -4.14
CA GLN A 89 -11.29 -11.36 -3.64
C GLN A 89 -11.32 -11.25 -2.10
N ILE A 90 -10.39 -10.51 -1.52
CA ILE A 90 -10.13 -10.45 -0.07
C ILE A 90 -10.20 -9.01 0.48
N GLN A 91 -11.00 -8.13 -0.15
CA GLN A 91 -11.12 -6.74 0.26
C GLN A 91 -12.60 -6.36 0.34
N ASP A 92 -13.17 -6.35 1.55
CA ASP A 92 -14.58 -5.99 1.78
C ASP A 92 -14.78 -4.47 1.77
N TYR A 93 -13.74 -3.71 2.18
CA TYR A 93 -13.74 -2.25 2.09
C TYR A 93 -12.38 -1.69 1.66
N LEU A 94 -12.44 -0.56 0.97
CA LEU A 94 -11.29 0.22 0.53
C LEU A 94 -11.72 1.67 0.28
N PHE A 95 -11.05 2.63 0.93
CA PHE A 95 -11.42 4.05 0.83
C PHE A 95 -10.26 4.92 0.31
N CYS A 96 -9.64 5.71 1.18
CA CYS A 96 -8.58 6.65 0.85
C CYS A 96 -7.26 6.22 1.49
N MET A 97 -6.13 6.70 0.97
CA MET A 97 -4.81 6.42 1.55
C MET A 97 -4.78 6.74 3.06
N GLY A 98 -4.40 5.77 3.88
CA GLY A 98 -4.35 5.89 5.34
C GLY A 98 -5.64 5.50 6.07
N SER A 99 -6.73 5.15 5.38
CA SER A 99 -8.00 4.80 6.03
C SER A 99 -7.99 3.42 6.70
N SER A 100 -7.05 2.54 6.34
CA SER A 100 -7.04 1.11 6.71
C SER A 100 -7.20 0.87 8.22
N ILE A 101 -6.27 1.37 9.04
CA ILE A 101 -6.24 1.13 10.49
C ILE A 101 -7.42 1.83 11.17
N GLY A 102 -7.77 3.06 10.76
CA GLY A 102 -8.88 3.82 11.36
C GLY A 102 -10.24 3.16 11.15
N VAL A 103 -10.51 2.65 9.94
CA VAL A 103 -11.75 1.91 9.67
C VAL A 103 -11.76 0.58 10.42
N ALA A 104 -10.64 -0.14 10.45
CA ALA A 104 -10.51 -1.40 11.21
C ALA A 104 -10.74 -1.21 12.71
N HIS A 105 -10.26 -0.10 13.29
CA HIS A 105 -10.53 0.29 14.67
C HIS A 105 -12.03 0.43 14.95
N GLY A 106 -12.73 1.20 14.13
CA GLY A 106 -14.18 1.41 14.26
C GLY A 106 -14.99 0.12 14.07
N LEU A 107 -14.60 -0.71 13.11
CA LEU A 107 -15.18 -2.03 12.91
C LEU A 107 -14.97 -2.94 14.12
N ALA A 108 -13.74 -3.02 14.64
CA ALA A 108 -13.45 -3.84 15.82
C ALA A 108 -14.31 -3.44 17.02
N LYS A 109 -14.46 -2.13 17.29
CA LYS A 109 -15.35 -1.62 18.35
C LYS A 109 -16.82 -1.90 18.12
N SER A 110 -17.27 -1.86 16.87
CA SER A 110 -18.68 -2.07 16.53
C SER A 110 -19.06 -3.55 16.59
N LEU A 111 -18.16 -4.44 16.19
CA LEU A 111 -18.36 -5.89 16.24
C LEU A 111 -18.32 -6.41 17.68
N GLU A 112 -17.44 -5.88 18.53
CA GLU A 112 -17.35 -6.26 19.95
C GLU A 112 -18.68 -6.02 20.70
N LYS A 113 -19.39 -4.94 20.37
CA LYS A 113 -20.71 -4.61 20.96
C LYS A 113 -21.83 -5.55 20.50
N ASN A 114 -21.66 -6.29 19.40
CA ASN A 114 -22.68 -7.15 18.83
C ASN A 114 -22.63 -8.58 19.41
N ILE A 115 -23.01 -8.71 20.69
CA ILE A 115 -22.96 -9.97 21.47
C ILE A 115 -23.72 -11.13 20.81
N LYS A 116 -24.74 -10.85 19.99
CA LYS A 116 -25.61 -11.86 19.35
C LYS A 116 -24.96 -12.61 18.17
N LYS A 117 -23.89 -12.07 17.59
CA LYS A 117 -23.15 -12.70 16.47
C LYS A 117 -21.65 -12.45 16.66
N PRO A 118 -20.93 -13.31 17.41
CA PRO A 118 -19.49 -13.21 17.49
C PRO A 118 -18.92 -13.26 16.06
N SER A 119 -18.39 -12.13 15.61
CA SER A 119 -17.80 -11.99 14.28
C SER A 119 -16.28 -12.05 14.43
N PRO A 120 -15.56 -12.65 13.47
CA PRO A 120 -14.11 -12.59 13.51
C PRO A 120 -13.64 -11.14 13.55
N LYS A 121 -12.58 -10.93 14.31
CA LYS A 121 -11.85 -9.66 14.37
C LYS A 121 -11.43 -9.22 12.96
N PRO A 122 -11.60 -7.94 12.61
CA PRO A 122 -11.25 -7.45 11.28
C PRO A 122 -9.74 -7.50 11.06
N ILE A 123 -9.34 -7.81 9.83
CA ILE A 123 -7.96 -7.75 9.35
C ILE A 123 -7.84 -6.55 8.41
N CYS A 124 -6.83 -5.71 8.60
CA CYS A 124 -6.57 -4.63 7.64
C CYS A 124 -5.14 -4.66 7.08
N PHE A 125 -5.04 -4.31 5.81
CA PHE A 125 -3.79 -4.18 5.07
C PHE A 125 -3.42 -2.71 4.92
N ILE A 126 -2.15 -2.40 5.14
CA ILE A 126 -1.57 -1.08 4.90
C ILE A 126 -0.17 -1.25 4.33
N GLY A 127 0.21 -0.45 3.33
CA GLY A 127 1.58 -0.43 2.81
C GLY A 127 2.53 0.30 3.77
N ASP A 128 3.82 -0.02 3.70
CA ASP A 128 4.91 0.70 4.37
C ASP A 128 4.81 2.23 4.18
N SER A 129 4.75 2.71 2.93
CA SER A 129 4.66 4.14 2.63
C SER A 129 3.43 4.79 3.26
N THR A 130 2.29 4.11 3.18
CA THR A 130 1.01 4.58 3.73
C THR A 130 1.03 4.56 5.26
N PHE A 131 1.73 3.60 5.86
CA PHE A 131 1.90 3.52 7.30
C PHE A 131 2.69 4.71 7.83
N PHE A 132 3.82 5.06 7.22
CA PHE A 132 4.58 6.27 7.59
C PHE A 132 3.78 7.56 7.36
N HIS A 133 3.03 7.63 6.26
CA HIS A 133 2.26 8.83 5.91
C HIS A 133 1.06 9.09 6.83
N ALA A 134 0.28 8.06 7.16
CA ALA A 134 -0.98 8.23 7.90
C ALA A 134 -1.37 7.06 8.83
N GLY A 135 -0.65 5.94 8.79
CA GLY A 135 -0.94 4.77 9.64
C GLY A 135 -0.55 4.95 11.10
N ILE A 136 0.53 5.68 11.39
CA ILE A 136 1.06 5.85 12.76
C ILE A 136 0.03 6.51 13.70
N PRO A 137 -0.59 7.66 13.37
CA PRO A 137 -1.60 8.27 14.25
C PRO A 137 -2.81 7.35 14.45
N ALA A 138 -3.24 6.64 13.41
CA ALA A 138 -4.35 5.68 13.49
C ALA A 138 -4.01 4.49 14.40
N LEU A 139 -2.77 3.99 14.37
CA LEU A 139 -2.30 2.92 15.25
C LEU A 139 -2.31 3.35 16.71
N ILE A 140 -1.78 4.54 17.03
CA ILE A 140 -1.78 5.10 18.38
C ILE A 140 -3.22 5.21 18.90
N ASN A 141 -4.13 5.75 18.08
CA ASN A 141 -5.53 5.89 18.44
C ASN A 141 -6.21 4.51 18.67
N THR A 142 -5.88 3.51 17.87
CA THR A 142 -6.37 2.12 17.98
C THR A 142 -5.99 1.51 19.32
N ILE A 143 -4.74 1.73 19.75
CA ILE A 143 -4.18 1.25 21.02
C ILE A 143 -4.82 2.00 22.20
N PHE A 144 -4.82 3.33 22.17
CA PHE A 144 -5.39 4.18 23.21
C PHE A 144 -6.85 3.80 23.52
N ASN A 145 -7.64 3.59 22.47
CA ASN A 145 -9.04 3.22 22.60
C ASN A 145 -9.28 1.72 22.86
N LYS A 146 -8.23 0.90 22.97
CA LYS A 146 -8.34 -0.55 23.26
C LYS A 146 -9.25 -1.29 22.28
N SER A 147 -9.14 -1.01 20.99
CA SER A 147 -9.66 -1.92 19.97
C SER A 147 -8.60 -2.97 19.63
N HIS A 148 -8.96 -4.03 18.94
CA HIS A 148 -8.03 -5.13 18.68
C HIS A 148 -8.06 -5.63 17.23
N PRO A 149 -8.01 -4.80 16.17
CA PRO A 149 -7.87 -5.32 14.81
C PRO A 149 -6.53 -6.07 14.64
N LEU A 150 -6.44 -6.99 13.67
CA LEU A 150 -5.16 -7.51 13.20
C LEU A 150 -4.68 -6.62 12.05
N ILE A 151 -3.54 -5.98 12.24
CA ILE A 151 -2.97 -5.07 11.25
C ILE A 151 -1.85 -5.80 10.52
N ILE A 152 -1.89 -5.82 9.19
CA ILE A 152 -0.86 -6.41 8.36
C ILE A 152 -0.20 -5.28 7.55
N ILE A 153 1.03 -4.95 7.93
CA ILE A 153 1.85 -3.98 7.21
C ILE A 153 2.58 -4.71 6.10
N LEU A 154 2.43 -4.23 4.87
CA LEU A 154 3.03 -4.80 3.68
C LEU A 154 4.26 -3.97 3.29
N ASP A 155 5.41 -4.45 3.73
CA ASP A 155 6.72 -3.79 3.58
C ASP A 155 7.39 -4.27 2.29
N ASN A 156 7.28 -3.46 1.25
CA ASN A 156 7.89 -3.73 -0.06
C ASN A 156 9.09 -2.83 -0.38
N GLY A 157 9.47 -1.96 0.56
CA GLY A 157 10.62 -1.06 0.48
C GLY A 157 10.44 0.17 -0.41
N THR A 158 9.22 0.53 -0.84
CA THR A 158 8.99 1.69 -1.71
C THR A 158 7.50 2.04 -1.86
N THR A 159 7.21 3.24 -2.35
CA THR A 159 5.84 3.63 -2.76
C THR A 159 5.56 3.09 -4.16
N ALA A 160 5.36 1.77 -4.28
CA ALA A 160 5.43 1.06 -5.55
C ALA A 160 4.41 1.52 -6.62
N MET A 161 3.12 1.62 -6.27
CA MET A 161 2.05 1.87 -7.25
C MET A 161 2.16 3.23 -7.95
N THR A 162 2.72 4.23 -7.27
CA THR A 162 2.85 5.58 -7.81
C THR A 162 4.09 5.76 -8.68
N GLY A 163 4.92 4.72 -8.82
CA GLY A 163 6.17 4.78 -9.58
C GLY A 163 7.43 4.65 -8.73
N HIS A 164 7.39 3.85 -7.67
CA HIS A 164 8.54 3.52 -6.80
C HIS A 164 9.20 4.72 -6.11
N GLN A 165 8.40 5.70 -5.65
CA GLN A 165 8.92 6.84 -4.89
C GLN A 165 9.58 6.39 -3.58
N PRO A 166 10.62 7.12 -3.13
CA PRO A 166 11.19 6.89 -1.81
C PRO A 166 10.15 7.03 -0.70
N ASN A 167 10.39 6.32 0.40
CA ASN A 167 9.63 6.45 1.64
C ASN A 167 10.58 6.29 2.85
N PRO A 168 10.16 6.65 4.07
CA PRO A 168 11.06 6.60 5.23
C PRO A 168 11.63 5.21 5.59
N GLY A 169 11.03 4.13 5.08
CA GLY A 169 11.50 2.76 5.26
C GLY A 169 12.53 2.32 4.23
N ASN A 170 12.96 3.20 3.31
CA ASN A 170 13.94 2.87 2.29
C ASN A 170 15.18 3.78 2.30
N THR A 171 16.32 3.20 1.91
CA THR A 171 17.59 3.91 1.75
C THR A 171 17.71 4.58 0.39
N VAL A 172 16.78 4.44 -0.55
CA VAL A 172 17.02 4.75 -1.97
C VAL A 172 16.11 5.88 -2.44
N ARG A 173 16.66 7.09 -2.65
CA ARG A 173 15.91 8.33 -2.96
C ARG A 173 15.91 8.73 -4.44
N SER A 174 16.79 8.19 -5.29
CA SER A 174 16.87 8.50 -6.74
C SER A 174 17.41 7.34 -7.59
N GLU A 175 17.24 7.37 -8.92
CA GLU A 175 17.84 6.40 -9.85
C GLU A 175 19.38 6.34 -9.76
N THR A 176 20.04 7.41 -9.31
CA THR A 176 21.48 7.46 -9.02
C THR A 176 21.85 6.84 -7.67
N ASP A 177 20.92 6.86 -6.71
CA ASP A 177 21.07 6.19 -5.40
C ASP A 177 20.85 4.68 -5.45
N TYR A 178 20.22 4.20 -6.53
CA TYR A 178 19.92 2.78 -6.76
C TYR A 178 21.16 1.89 -6.92
N GLN A 179 22.29 2.46 -7.35
CA GLN A 179 23.51 1.68 -7.60
C GLN A 179 24.36 1.42 -6.34
N LEU A 180 24.04 2.04 -5.20
CA LEU A 180 24.93 2.06 -4.02
C LEU A 180 24.43 1.27 -2.80
N SER A 181 23.18 0.79 -2.76
CA SER A 181 22.60 0.16 -1.55
C SER A 181 22.78 -1.37 -1.45
N TRP A 182 23.80 -1.96 -2.09
CA TRP A 182 23.82 -3.40 -2.41
C TRP A 182 24.73 -4.30 -1.54
N THR A 183 25.33 -3.84 -0.46
CA THR A 183 26.20 -4.69 0.39
C THR A 183 25.66 -4.94 1.79
N GLY A 184 24.44 -5.46 1.91
CA GLY A 184 23.96 -5.96 3.21
C GLY A 184 23.67 -4.85 4.23
N PRO A 185 23.50 -5.17 5.52
CA PRO A 185 22.84 -4.29 6.47
C PRO A 185 23.62 -2.98 6.58
N THR A 186 22.93 -1.86 6.36
CA THR A 186 23.39 -0.47 6.57
C THR A 186 24.31 0.20 5.55
N ASP A 187 24.41 -0.27 4.31
CA ASP A 187 25.15 0.51 3.31
C ASP A 187 24.26 1.58 2.64
N LEU A 188 24.41 2.76 3.23
CA LEU A 188 23.77 4.04 2.97
C LEU A 188 24.11 4.57 1.58
N ILE A 189 23.23 5.43 1.04
CA ILE A 189 23.66 6.41 0.04
C ILE A 189 24.86 7.17 0.62
N PRO A 190 25.96 7.39 -0.11
CA PRO A 190 27.19 8.00 0.40
C PRO A 190 27.06 9.40 1.03
N ASP A 191 25.89 10.04 0.97
CA ASP A 191 25.60 11.35 1.55
C ASP A 191 24.29 11.41 2.35
N LEU A 192 23.73 10.27 2.77
CA LEU A 192 22.62 10.22 3.71
C LEU A 192 23.05 9.51 4.99
N ASP A 193 23.37 10.30 6.01
CA ASP A 193 23.52 9.84 7.40
C ASP A 193 22.21 9.29 8.02
N GLU A 194 21.13 9.18 7.24
CA GLU A 194 19.80 8.79 7.69
C GLU A 194 19.53 7.30 7.41
N LYS A 195 19.66 6.49 8.47
CA LYS A 195 19.22 5.08 8.45
C LYS A 195 17.71 4.98 8.16
N PRO A 196 17.25 4.00 7.36
CA PRO A 196 15.83 3.75 7.17
C PRO A 196 15.15 3.51 8.52
N ILE A 197 13.92 4.00 8.65
CA ILE A 197 13.17 3.80 9.88
C ILE A 197 12.54 2.41 9.85
N ALA A 198 12.94 1.55 10.79
CA ALA A 198 12.40 0.21 10.91
C ALA A 198 10.93 0.25 11.39
N LEU A 199 10.03 -0.36 10.61
CA LEU A 199 8.60 -0.42 10.94
C LEU A 199 8.35 -1.08 12.30
N GLU A 200 9.08 -2.16 12.60
CA GLU A 200 8.97 -2.88 13.86
C GLU A 200 9.34 -2.03 15.08
N GLU A 201 10.28 -1.09 14.93
CA GLU A 201 10.68 -0.18 16.00
C GLU A 201 9.60 0.87 16.25
N ILE A 202 9.07 1.50 15.19
CA ILE A 202 7.95 2.45 15.32
C ILE A 202 6.73 1.77 15.92
N VAL A 203 6.36 0.58 15.42
CA VAL A 203 5.17 -0.16 15.87
C VAL A 203 5.30 -0.50 17.36
N LYS A 204 6.47 -0.97 17.80
CA LYS A 204 6.75 -1.20 19.23
C LYS A 204 6.72 0.09 20.04
N ALA A 205 7.31 1.17 19.53
CA ALA A 205 7.32 2.49 20.19
C ALA A 205 5.91 3.08 20.34
N CYS A 206 4.98 2.77 19.43
CA CYS A 206 3.56 3.13 19.56
C CYS A 206 2.83 2.35 20.67
N GLY A 207 3.43 1.31 21.24
CA GLY A 207 2.88 0.52 22.34
C GLY A 207 2.30 -0.84 21.93
N VAL A 208 2.54 -1.33 20.72
CA VAL A 208 2.10 -2.67 20.31
C VAL A 208 3.02 -3.72 20.92
N LYS A 209 2.45 -4.63 21.73
CA LYS A 209 3.17 -5.75 22.34
C LYS A 209 3.39 -6.92 21.37
N ASN A 210 2.41 -7.16 20.52
CA ASN A 210 2.38 -8.31 19.61
C ASN A 210 2.81 -7.87 18.21
N VAL A 211 4.10 -7.97 17.93
CA VAL A 211 4.71 -7.59 16.64
C VAL A 211 5.50 -8.77 16.09
N LYS A 212 5.23 -9.15 14.84
CA LYS A 212 5.98 -10.20 14.15
C LYS A 212 6.36 -9.75 12.76
N VAL A 213 7.65 -9.86 12.43
CA VAL A 213 8.15 -9.68 11.07
C VAL A 213 8.23 -11.07 10.43
N VAL A 214 7.65 -11.21 9.24
CA VAL A 214 7.65 -12.46 8.46
C VAL A 214 8.11 -12.18 7.04
N ASN A 215 8.67 -13.20 6.39
CA ASN A 215 9.05 -13.08 4.99
C ASN A 215 7.81 -13.22 4.09
N SER A 216 7.55 -12.21 3.24
CA SER A 216 6.39 -12.21 2.33
C SER A 216 6.40 -13.36 1.30
N PHE A 217 7.55 -13.98 1.05
CA PHE A 217 7.70 -15.14 0.16
C PHE A 217 7.48 -16.48 0.87
N GLN A 218 7.30 -16.49 2.20
CA GLN A 218 7.13 -17.70 3.01
C GLN A 218 5.67 -17.82 3.49
N PRO A 219 4.76 -18.41 2.70
CA PRO A 219 3.33 -18.47 3.05
C PRO A 219 3.06 -19.18 4.38
N ASN A 220 3.86 -20.19 4.72
CA ASN A 220 3.70 -20.93 5.98
C ASN A 220 3.99 -20.06 7.21
N GLU A 221 4.99 -19.19 7.14
CA GLU A 221 5.29 -18.23 8.22
C GLU A 221 4.15 -17.23 8.41
N ILE A 222 3.58 -16.74 7.30
CA ILE A 222 2.46 -15.80 7.30
C ILE A 222 1.22 -16.46 7.90
N GLU A 223 0.89 -17.69 7.48
CA GLU A 223 -0.24 -18.43 8.01
C GLU A 223 -0.09 -18.70 9.52
N ALA A 224 1.11 -19.07 9.97
CA ALA A 224 1.39 -19.28 11.39
C ALA A 224 1.21 -17.98 12.18
N ALA A 225 1.74 -16.86 11.69
CA ALA A 225 1.60 -15.56 12.34
C ALA A 225 0.14 -15.10 12.43
N VAL A 226 -0.66 -15.30 11.37
CA VAL A 226 -2.09 -14.98 11.40
C VAL A 226 -2.83 -15.84 12.42
N LYS A 227 -2.59 -17.16 12.44
CA LYS A 227 -3.21 -18.09 13.40
C LYS A 227 -2.83 -17.77 14.85
N GLU A 228 -1.61 -17.29 15.07
CA GLU A 228 -1.12 -16.89 16.39
C GLU A 228 -1.74 -15.56 16.86
N PHE A 229 -1.81 -14.54 15.99
CA PHE A 229 -2.18 -13.18 16.39
C PHE A 229 -3.66 -12.86 16.26
N LEU A 230 -4.40 -13.57 15.42
CA LEU A 230 -5.83 -13.34 15.22
C LEU A 230 -6.67 -13.59 16.50
N PRO A 231 -6.43 -14.64 17.31
CA PRO A 231 -7.18 -14.89 18.55
C PRO A 231 -6.93 -13.88 19.68
N LEU A 232 -5.86 -13.07 19.58
CA LEU A 232 -5.50 -12.11 20.62
C LEU A 232 -6.54 -10.99 20.74
N LYS A 233 -6.88 -10.64 21.99
CA LYS A 233 -7.79 -9.54 22.36
C LYS A 233 -7.08 -8.19 22.54
N GLU A 234 -5.88 -8.07 21.99
CA GLU A 234 -5.09 -6.84 21.94
C GLU A 234 -4.76 -6.51 20.47
N VAL A 235 -4.30 -5.27 20.23
CA VAL A 235 -3.73 -4.91 18.92
C VAL A 235 -2.53 -5.81 18.62
N ALA A 236 -2.51 -6.35 17.41
CA ALA A 236 -1.41 -7.15 16.91
C ALA A 236 -1.04 -6.72 15.51
N VAL A 237 0.26 -6.72 15.21
CA VAL A 237 0.81 -6.25 13.94
C VAL A 237 1.71 -7.34 13.34
N ILE A 238 1.43 -7.72 12.11
CA ILE A 238 2.30 -8.56 11.30
C ILE A 238 2.94 -7.66 10.23
N ILE A 239 4.26 -7.65 10.13
CA ILE A 239 4.99 -6.95 9.08
C ILE A 239 5.44 -8.00 8.08
N CYS A 240 4.79 -8.04 6.92
CA CYS A 240 5.18 -8.90 5.81
C CYS A 240 6.23 -8.17 4.98
N ARG A 241 7.50 -8.56 5.15
CA ARG A 241 8.65 -7.94 4.48
C ARG A 241 9.02 -8.73 3.22
N GLY A 242 9.01 -8.05 2.08
CA GLY A 242 9.45 -8.61 0.81
C GLY A 242 9.49 -7.55 -0.28
N LEU A 243 10.67 -7.35 -0.85
CA LEU A 243 10.93 -6.28 -1.82
C LEU A 243 9.98 -6.34 -3.03
N CYS A 244 9.54 -5.18 -3.50
CA CYS A 244 8.78 -5.09 -4.75
C CYS A 244 9.57 -5.76 -5.90
N ALA A 245 8.93 -6.65 -6.66
CA ALA A 245 9.60 -7.39 -7.73
C ALA A 245 10.11 -6.50 -8.88
N LEU A 246 9.41 -5.40 -9.16
CA LEU A 246 9.83 -4.43 -10.18
C LEU A 246 11.03 -3.61 -9.70
N LEU A 247 11.01 -3.16 -8.44
CA LEU A 247 12.15 -2.55 -7.76
C LEU A 247 13.37 -3.50 -7.75
N ALA A 248 13.18 -4.75 -7.33
CA ALA A 248 14.23 -5.77 -7.33
C ALA A 248 14.83 -6.01 -8.73
N LYS A 249 14.01 -5.89 -9.77
CA LYS A 249 14.46 -6.02 -11.16
C LYS A 249 15.27 -4.81 -11.62
N SER A 250 14.88 -3.59 -11.25
CA SER A 250 15.64 -2.39 -11.63
C SER A 250 16.98 -2.30 -10.92
N LEU A 251 17.11 -2.83 -9.71
CA LEU A 251 18.39 -2.93 -8.96
C LEU A 251 19.42 -3.90 -9.55
N LYS A 252 19.01 -4.85 -10.41
CA LYS A 252 19.92 -5.84 -11.02
C LYS A 252 20.57 -5.38 -12.32
N LYS A 253 20.24 -4.17 -12.78
CA LYS A 253 20.80 -3.57 -14.00
C LYS A 253 21.93 -2.64 -13.64
#